data_AF-A0A7S4UDJ5-F1
#
_entry.id   AF-A0A7S4UDJ5-F1
#
_cell.length_a   1.000
_cell.length_b   1.000
_cell.length_c   1.000
_cell.angle_alpha   90.00
_cell.angle_beta   90.00
_cell.angle_gamma   90.00
#
_symmetry.space_group_name_H-M   'P 1'
#
loop_
_entity.id
_entity.type
_entity.pdbx_description
1 polymer ?
#
loop_
_entity_poly.entity_id
_entity_poly.type
_entity_poly.pdbx_seq_one_letter_code
_entity_poly.pdbx_strand_id
1 'polypeptide(L)'
;FAQGGMRMAGSCAPRNGQPVGRCCRVWLPDVVLPAGDRLRAALEGASCTNFVHLRKKHPTTKFSVFGQASLSLPPWKRLQVVALCADQRTLEKVEADVLDLVETACDVVADALGLDDEQVQQAYEDIRVERHDMKLPLVAPSPPASDAGGRAGAAPGA
;
A
#
# COMPACT_ATOMS: atom_id res chain seq x y z
N PHE A 1 10.67 63.08 -15.75
CA PHE A 1 11.33 61.90 -15.16
C PHE A 1 10.37 61.24 -14.21
N ALA A 2 9.65 60.21 -14.69
CA ALA A 2 8.71 59.43 -13.89
C ALA A 2 8.82 57.96 -14.31
N GLN A 3 8.38 57.09 -13.41
CA GLN A 3 8.39 55.61 -13.45
C GLN A 3 9.68 55.02 -12.88
N GLY A 4 9.63 54.06 -11.96
CA GLY A 4 8.51 53.27 -11.49
C GLY A 4 9.09 52.00 -10.89
N GLY A 5 8.72 51.68 -9.65
CA GLY A 5 9.27 50.54 -8.94
C GLY A 5 8.86 49.21 -9.55
N MET A 6 9.74 48.22 -9.42
CA MET A 6 9.36 46.82 -9.41
C MET A 6 10.10 46.14 -8.26
N ARG A 7 9.36 45.92 -7.18
CA ARG A 7 9.69 44.95 -6.14
C ARG A 7 9.68 43.58 -6.81
N MET A 8 10.84 42.92 -6.87
CA MET A 8 10.91 41.50 -7.19
C MET A 8 10.10 40.74 -6.14
N ALA A 9 9.00 40.14 -6.60
CA ALA A 9 8.22 39.20 -5.83
C ALA A 9 9.14 38.09 -5.34
N GLY A 10 9.21 37.94 -4.01
CA GLY A 10 9.82 36.77 -3.38
C GLY A 10 9.14 35.53 -3.95
N SER A 11 9.95 34.73 -4.64
CA SER A 11 9.56 33.43 -5.17
C SER A 11 8.88 32.62 -4.07
N CYS A 12 7.62 32.28 -4.28
CA CYS A 12 6.90 31.32 -3.45
C CYS A 12 7.57 29.96 -3.61
N ALA A 13 8.57 29.66 -2.77
CA ALA A 13 9.06 28.31 -2.62
C ALA A 13 7.89 27.40 -2.22
N PRO A 14 7.72 26.22 -2.83
CA PRO A 14 6.71 25.26 -2.41
C PRO A 14 6.99 24.84 -0.97
N ARG A 15 6.12 25.27 -0.04
CA ARG A 15 6.17 24.89 1.37
C ARG A 15 5.96 23.38 1.52
N ASN A 16 6.95 22.73 2.13
CA ASN A 16 6.86 21.56 3.00
C ASN A 16 6.00 20.37 2.53
N GLY A 17 6.66 19.41 1.86
CA GLY A 17 6.82 18.02 2.31
C GLY A 17 5.63 17.33 2.99
N GLN A 18 4.45 17.32 2.36
CA GLN A 18 3.40 16.38 2.77
C GLN A 18 3.90 14.94 2.50
N PRO A 19 3.85 14.01 3.47
CA PRO A 19 4.20 12.63 3.21
C PRO A 19 3.20 12.07 2.18
N VAL A 20 3.69 11.79 0.97
CA VAL A 20 2.93 11.11 -0.06
C VAL A 20 3.13 9.62 0.19
N GLY A 21 2.07 8.93 0.59
CA GLY A 21 2.07 7.47 0.61
C GLY A 21 1.88 6.97 -0.82
N ARG A 22 2.47 5.83 -1.15
CA ARG A 22 2.31 5.21 -2.46
C ARG A 22 1.59 3.89 -2.32
N CYS A 23 0.70 3.62 -3.25
CA CYS A 23 -0.12 2.42 -3.27
C CYS A 23 0.15 1.63 -4.54
N CYS A 24 0.34 0.32 -4.39
CA CYS A 24 0.29 -0.63 -5.48
C CYS A 24 -0.96 -1.48 -5.30
N ARG A 25 -1.74 -1.65 -6.37
CA ARG A 25 -2.91 -2.51 -6.42
C ARG A 25 -2.71 -3.51 -7.54
N VAL A 26 -2.74 -4.79 -7.22
CA VAL A 26 -2.64 -5.90 -8.17
C VAL A 26 -4.00 -6.56 -8.28
N TRP A 27 -4.55 -6.55 -9.48
CA TRP A 27 -5.82 -7.17 -9.83
C TRP A 27 -5.60 -8.57 -10.35
N LEU A 28 -6.44 -9.50 -9.91
CA LEU A 28 -6.37 -10.89 -10.35
C LEU A 28 -7.13 -11.10 -11.67
N PRO A 29 -6.66 -12.00 -12.54
CA PRO A 29 -7.23 -12.22 -13.85
C PRO A 29 -8.59 -12.92 -13.74
N ASP A 30 -9.47 -12.66 -14.70
CA ASP A 30 -10.85 -13.12 -14.64
C ASP A 30 -10.96 -14.65 -14.68
N VAL A 31 -10.05 -15.33 -15.38
CA VAL A 31 -10.04 -16.79 -15.53
C VAL A 31 -9.86 -17.55 -14.20
N VAL A 32 -9.21 -16.94 -13.20
CA VAL A 32 -8.99 -17.57 -11.88
C VAL A 32 -10.03 -17.19 -10.84
N LEU A 33 -10.83 -16.14 -11.07
CA LEU A 33 -11.87 -15.70 -10.12
C LEU A 33 -12.95 -16.76 -9.83
N PRO A 34 -13.30 -17.69 -10.73
CA PRO A 34 -14.17 -18.82 -10.42
C PRO A 34 -13.69 -19.71 -9.26
N ALA A 35 -12.40 -19.69 -8.92
CA ALA A 35 -11.86 -20.44 -7.78
C ALA A 35 -12.37 -19.90 -6.41
N GLY A 36 -12.95 -18.70 -6.38
CA GLY A 36 -13.65 -18.18 -5.20
C GLY A 36 -12.75 -18.06 -3.97
N ASP A 37 -13.19 -18.66 -2.86
CA ASP A 37 -12.46 -18.62 -1.59
C ASP A 37 -11.11 -19.35 -1.64
N ARG A 38 -10.93 -20.31 -2.56
CA ARG A 38 -9.64 -21.00 -2.73
C ARG A 38 -8.55 -20.03 -3.19
N LEU A 39 -8.90 -19.10 -4.08
CA LEU A 39 -7.97 -18.08 -4.55
C LEU A 39 -7.57 -17.12 -3.42
N ARG A 40 -8.53 -16.69 -2.60
CA ARG A 40 -8.22 -15.88 -1.42
C ARG A 40 -7.32 -16.64 -0.44
N ALA A 41 -7.62 -17.92 -0.19
CA ALA A 41 -6.80 -18.76 0.69
C ALA A 41 -5.38 -18.97 0.15
N ALA A 42 -5.21 -19.09 -1.17
CA ALA A 42 -3.90 -19.18 -1.82
C ALA A 42 -3.08 -17.88 -1.64
N LEU A 43 -3.72 -16.71 -1.75
CA LEU A 43 -3.07 -15.41 -1.52
C LEU A 43 -2.67 -15.21 -0.06
N GLU A 44 -3.58 -15.45 0.89
CA GLU A 44 -3.30 -15.26 2.32
C GLU A 44 -2.33 -16.33 2.85
N GLY A 45 -2.44 -17.55 2.36
CA GLY A 45 -1.79 -18.72 2.94
C GLY A 45 -2.46 -19.15 4.25
N ALA A 46 -2.10 -20.34 4.74
CA ALA A 46 -2.61 -20.83 6.01
C ALA A 46 -2.26 -19.85 7.15
N SER A 47 -3.26 -19.34 7.87
CA SER A 47 -3.05 -18.33 8.92
C SER A 47 -2.35 -17.04 8.46
N CYS A 48 -2.59 -16.60 7.21
CA CYS A 48 -1.99 -15.38 6.64
C CYS A 48 -0.45 -15.43 6.52
N THR A 49 0.17 -16.62 6.43
CA THR A 49 1.64 -16.79 6.40
C THR A 49 2.33 -15.99 5.29
N ASN A 50 1.69 -15.88 4.13
CA ASN A 50 2.27 -15.16 2.98
C ASN A 50 2.40 -13.68 3.31
N PHE A 51 1.36 -13.08 3.89
CA PHE A 51 1.41 -11.69 4.34
C PHE A 51 2.33 -11.48 5.54
N VAL A 52 2.47 -12.46 6.43
CA VAL A 52 3.46 -12.40 7.51
C VAL A 52 4.88 -12.36 6.94
N HIS A 53 5.18 -13.16 5.91
CA HIS A 53 6.48 -13.14 5.24
C HIS A 53 6.73 -11.80 4.54
N LEU A 54 5.76 -11.30 3.78
CA LEU A 54 5.86 -10.00 3.12
C LEU A 54 6.06 -8.84 4.11
N ARG A 55 5.39 -8.86 5.27
CA ARG A 55 5.58 -7.86 6.33
C ARG A 55 6.95 -7.96 7.00
N LYS A 56 7.54 -9.15 7.08
CA LYS A 56 8.93 -9.30 7.56
C LYS A 56 9.94 -8.72 6.57
N LYS A 57 9.70 -8.92 5.26
CA LYS A 57 10.54 -8.38 4.19
C LYS A 57 10.39 -6.85 4.04
N HIS A 58 9.16 -6.34 4.20
CA HIS A 58 8.80 -4.93 4.08
C HIS A 58 8.04 -4.42 5.33
N PRO A 59 8.75 -4.15 6.44
CA PRO A 59 8.12 -3.83 7.72
C PRO A 59 7.34 -2.51 7.74
N THR A 60 7.64 -1.59 6.82
CA THR A 60 6.96 -0.31 6.68
C THR A 60 5.75 -0.35 5.75
N THR A 61 5.49 -1.50 5.12
CA THR A 61 4.43 -1.68 4.13
C THR A 61 3.20 -2.32 4.75
N LYS A 62 2.02 -1.80 4.42
CA LYS A 62 0.74 -2.41 4.80
C LYS A 62 0.17 -3.19 3.62
N PHE A 63 -0.06 -4.48 3.82
CA PHE A 63 -0.66 -5.38 2.85
C PHE A 63 -2.10 -5.72 3.25
N SER A 64 -3.00 -5.77 2.27
CA SER A 64 -4.41 -6.12 2.47
C SER A 64 -5.02 -6.71 1.21
N VAL A 65 -5.90 -7.70 1.37
CA VAL A 65 -6.73 -8.24 0.29
C VAL A 65 -8.09 -7.56 0.34
N PHE A 66 -8.56 -7.05 -0.80
CA PHE A 66 -9.86 -6.41 -0.93
C PHE A 66 -10.70 -7.12 -2.00
N GLY A 67 -12.02 -6.91 -1.93
CA GLY A 67 -12.96 -7.44 -2.93
C GLY A 67 -13.27 -8.93 -2.76
N GLN A 68 -14.00 -9.47 -3.73
CA GLN A 68 -14.40 -10.89 -3.77
C GLN A 68 -14.00 -11.52 -5.10
N ALA A 69 -13.66 -12.82 -5.06
CA ALA A 69 -13.39 -13.61 -6.26
C ALA A 69 -14.70 -13.98 -6.94
N SER A 70 -15.22 -13.05 -7.76
CA SER A 70 -16.48 -13.25 -8.46
C SER A 70 -16.54 -12.43 -9.75
N LEU A 71 -16.90 -13.10 -10.85
CA LEU A 71 -17.10 -12.48 -12.16
C LEU A 71 -18.39 -11.65 -12.23
N SER A 72 -19.38 -11.94 -11.38
CA SER A 72 -20.66 -11.21 -11.34
C SER A 72 -20.51 -9.80 -10.75
N LEU A 73 -19.41 -9.52 -10.08
CA LEU A 73 -19.10 -8.21 -9.56
C LEU A 73 -18.42 -7.34 -10.61
N PRO A 74 -18.65 -6.02 -10.59
CA PRO A 74 -17.92 -5.10 -11.44
C PRO A 74 -16.42 -5.11 -11.08
N PRO A 75 -15.51 -4.80 -12.03
CA PRO A 75 -14.07 -4.91 -11.83
C PRO A 75 -13.57 -4.29 -10.53
N TRP A 76 -14.06 -3.10 -10.15
CA TRP A 76 -13.59 -2.39 -8.95
C TRP A 76 -13.96 -3.05 -7.60
N LYS A 77 -14.82 -4.07 -7.60
CA LYS A 77 -15.20 -4.86 -6.41
C LYS A 77 -14.59 -6.27 -6.42
N ARG A 78 -13.87 -6.64 -7.48
CA ARG A 78 -13.24 -7.95 -7.62
C ARG A 78 -12.01 -8.07 -6.73
N LEU A 79 -11.55 -9.31 -6.55
CA LEU A 79 -10.42 -9.62 -5.68
C LEU A 79 -9.16 -8.89 -6.17
N GLN A 80 -8.50 -8.20 -5.24
CA GLN A 80 -7.30 -7.42 -5.50
C GLN A 80 -6.40 -7.46 -4.26
N VAL A 81 -5.09 -7.41 -4.49
CA VAL A 81 -4.09 -7.24 -3.41
C VAL A 81 -3.62 -5.81 -3.42
N VAL A 82 -3.63 -5.16 -2.26
CA VAL A 82 -3.22 -3.77 -2.10
C VAL A 82 -2.05 -3.69 -1.13
N ALA A 83 -1.01 -2.97 -1.55
CA ALA A 83 0.15 -2.66 -0.73
C ALA A 83 0.33 -1.14 -0.63
N LEU A 84 0.48 -0.64 0.60
CA LEU A 84 0.70 0.77 0.91
C LEU A 84 2.11 0.97 1.48
N CYS A 85 2.90 1.80 0.81
CA CYS A 85 4.30 2.11 1.13
C CYS A 85 4.48 3.61 1.37
N ALA A 86 5.56 4.00 2.06
CA ALA A 86 5.94 5.41 2.18
C ALA A 86 6.77 5.91 0.98
N ASP A 87 7.59 5.03 0.37
CA ASP A 87 8.62 5.41 -0.60
C ASP A 87 8.50 4.66 -1.93
N GLN A 88 8.90 5.32 -3.04
CA GLN A 88 8.86 4.72 -4.39
C GLN A 88 9.76 3.49 -4.55
N ARG A 89 10.99 3.56 -4.02
CA ARG A 89 11.95 2.45 -4.12
C ARG A 89 11.45 1.20 -3.40
N THR A 90 10.70 1.40 -2.32
CA THR A 90 10.05 0.32 -1.58
C THR A 90 8.86 -0.21 -2.38
N LEU A 91 8.07 0.68 -3.00
CA LEU A 91 6.94 0.31 -3.83
C LEU A 91 7.34 -0.65 -4.96
N GLU A 92 8.43 -0.38 -5.68
CA GLU A 92 8.89 -1.22 -6.79
C GLU A 92 9.26 -2.64 -6.34
N LYS A 93 9.92 -2.76 -5.18
CA LYS A 93 10.25 -4.08 -4.60
C LYS A 93 9.02 -4.82 -4.09
N VAL A 94 8.14 -4.08 -3.40
CA VAL A 94 6.88 -4.59 -2.88
C VAL A 94 5.98 -5.07 -4.01
N GLU A 95 5.91 -4.32 -5.10
CA GLU A 95 5.14 -4.69 -6.27
C GLU A 95 5.61 -6.00 -6.88
N ALA A 96 6.93 -6.15 -7.10
CA ALA A 96 7.49 -7.41 -7.60
C ALA A 96 7.13 -8.59 -6.68
N ASP A 97 7.21 -8.40 -5.36
CA ASP A 97 6.87 -9.45 -4.40
C ASP A 97 5.37 -9.75 -4.31
N VAL A 98 4.50 -8.75 -4.52
CA VAL A 98 3.05 -8.96 -4.59
C VAL A 98 2.67 -9.64 -5.90
N LEU A 99 3.34 -9.30 -7.00
CA LEU A 99 3.13 -9.93 -8.30
C LEU A 99 3.50 -11.42 -8.25
N ASP A 100 4.68 -11.75 -7.73
CA ASP A 100 5.14 -13.14 -7.52
C ASP A 100 4.17 -13.94 -6.63
N LEU A 101 3.62 -13.31 -5.58
CA LEU A 101 2.58 -13.91 -4.75
C LEU A 101 1.28 -14.18 -5.54
N VAL A 102 0.86 -13.24 -6.40
CA VAL A 102 -0.35 -13.40 -7.21
C VAL A 102 -0.14 -14.48 -8.28
N GLU A 103 1.03 -14.52 -8.91
CA GLU A 103 1.41 -15.56 -9.88
C GLU A 103 1.37 -16.95 -9.21
N THR A 104 2.05 -17.10 -8.07
CA THR A 104 2.03 -18.36 -7.29
C THR A 104 0.59 -18.76 -6.89
N ALA A 105 -0.24 -17.80 -6.49
CA ALA A 105 -1.63 -18.09 -6.15
C ALA A 105 -2.45 -18.50 -7.38
N CYS A 106 -2.15 -17.94 -8.56
CA CYS A 106 -2.76 -18.33 -9.83
C CYS A 106 -2.36 -19.76 -10.22
N ASP A 107 -1.08 -20.13 -10.14
CA ASP A 107 -0.63 -21.53 -10.35
C ASP A 107 -1.45 -22.52 -9.50
N VAL A 108 -1.51 -22.25 -8.18
CA VAL A 108 -2.19 -23.14 -7.22
C VAL A 108 -3.67 -23.34 -7.55
N VAL A 109 -4.37 -22.29 -8.03
CA VAL A 109 -5.78 -22.43 -8.38
C VAL A 109 -6.00 -22.88 -9.82
N ALA A 110 -5.07 -22.62 -10.73
CA ALA A 110 -5.13 -23.07 -12.12
C ALA A 110 -5.16 -24.61 -12.17
N ASP A 111 -4.29 -25.26 -11.40
CA ASP A 111 -4.29 -26.71 -11.22
C ASP A 111 -5.67 -27.22 -10.72
N ALA A 112 -6.25 -26.50 -9.75
CA ALA A 112 -7.53 -26.88 -9.16
C ALA A 112 -8.73 -26.64 -10.09
N LEU A 113 -8.60 -25.71 -11.04
CA LEU A 113 -9.59 -25.40 -12.08
C LEU A 113 -9.39 -26.26 -13.34
N GLY A 114 -8.26 -26.97 -13.46
CA GLY A 114 -7.91 -27.75 -14.64
C GLY A 114 -7.60 -26.87 -15.85
N LEU A 115 -7.03 -25.68 -15.63
CA LEU A 115 -6.58 -24.81 -16.71
C LEU A 115 -5.36 -25.43 -17.39
N ASP A 116 -5.27 -25.28 -18.71
CA ASP A 116 -4.10 -25.66 -19.48
C ASP A 116 -3.03 -24.54 -19.51
N ASP A 117 -1.83 -24.88 -19.98
CA ASP A 117 -0.68 -23.96 -19.99
C ASP A 117 -0.97 -22.65 -20.76
N GLU A 118 -1.76 -22.69 -21.84
CA GLU A 118 -2.11 -21.48 -22.60
C GLU A 118 -3.03 -20.56 -21.78
N GLN A 119 -3.97 -21.14 -21.03
CA GLN A 119 -4.85 -20.40 -20.13
C GLN A 119 -4.13 -19.82 -18.92
N VAL A 120 -3.15 -20.56 -18.37
CA VAL A 120 -2.29 -20.07 -17.28
C VAL A 120 -1.42 -18.91 -17.77
N GLN A 121 -0.81 -19.06 -18.96
CA GLN A 121 -0.05 -17.98 -19.57
C GLN A 121 -0.91 -16.73 -19.80
N GLN A 122 -2.12 -16.89 -20.33
CA GLN A 122 -3.06 -15.78 -20.49
C GLN A 122 -3.43 -15.14 -19.14
N ALA A 123 -3.60 -15.94 -18.08
CA ALA A 123 -3.87 -15.44 -16.74
C ALA A 123 -2.76 -14.48 -16.29
N TYR A 124 -1.48 -14.82 -16.52
CA TYR A 124 -0.36 -13.94 -16.18
C TYR A 124 -0.34 -12.64 -16.95
N GLU A 125 -0.65 -12.69 -18.25
CA GLU A 125 -0.73 -11.49 -19.08
C GLU A 125 -1.89 -10.56 -18.68
N ASP A 126 -2.96 -11.13 -18.14
CA ASP A 126 -4.14 -10.41 -17.67
C ASP A 126 -3.99 -9.84 -16.25
N ILE A 127 -2.90 -10.15 -15.53
CA ILE A 127 -2.63 -9.51 -14.23
C ILE A 127 -2.38 -8.02 -14.45
N ARG A 128 -3.19 -7.19 -13.78
CA ARG A 128 -3.09 -5.73 -13.89
C ARG A 128 -2.51 -5.14 -12.62
N VAL A 129 -1.46 -4.35 -12.79
CA VAL A 129 -0.85 -3.60 -11.69
C VAL A 129 -1.14 -2.12 -11.85
N GLU A 130 -1.66 -1.49 -10.80
CA GLU A 130 -1.93 -0.06 -10.74
C GLU A 130 -1.15 0.60 -9.61
N ARG A 131 -0.45 1.69 -9.93
CA ARG A 131 0.32 2.50 -8.98
C ARG A 131 -0.37 3.84 -8.77
N HIS A 132 -0.60 4.21 -7.52
CA HIS A 132 -1.27 5.46 -7.15
C HIS A 132 -0.46 6.20 -6.09
N ASP A 133 -0.27 7.50 -6.29
CA ASP A 133 0.23 8.40 -5.24
C ASP A 133 -0.96 8.86 -4.38
N MET A 134 -0.87 8.61 -3.07
CA MET A 134 -1.87 8.98 -2.08
C MET A 134 -1.34 10.07 -1.16
N LYS A 135 -2.13 11.13 -0.96
CA LYS A 135 -1.83 12.08 0.13
C LYS A 135 -2.15 11.39 1.46
N LEU A 136 -1.14 11.12 2.27
CA LEU A 136 -1.38 10.64 3.63
C LEU A 136 -1.87 11.81 4.48
N PRO A 137 -2.90 11.62 5.33
CA PRO A 137 -3.23 12.61 6.33
C PRO A 137 -2.00 12.79 7.24
N LEU A 138 -1.55 14.03 7.43
CA LEU A 138 -0.53 14.31 8.44
C LEU A 138 -1.07 13.82 9.79
N VAL A 139 -0.47 12.78 10.34
CA VAL A 139 -0.63 12.46 11.75
C VAL A 139 -0.01 13.65 12.50
N ALA A 140 -0.86 14.48 13.09
CA ALA A 140 -0.39 15.57 13.92
C ALA A 140 0.47 14.98 15.05
N PRO A 141 1.68 15.52 15.30
CA PRO A 141 2.47 15.07 16.43
C PRO A 141 1.64 15.29 17.70
N SER A 142 1.44 14.22 18.47
CA SER A 142 0.80 14.29 19.78
C SER A 142 1.51 15.38 20.60
N PRO A 143 0.77 16.30 21.25
CA PRO A 143 1.40 17.34 22.05
C PRO A 143 2.31 16.70 23.11
N PRO A 144 3.51 17.24 23.36
CA PRO A 144 4.37 16.75 24.42
C PRO A 144 3.57 16.81 25.73
N ALA A 145 3.58 15.70 26.47
CA ALA A 145 3.03 15.62 27.81
C ALA A 145 3.57 16.83 28.60
N SER A 146 2.66 17.73 28.98
CA SER A 146 3.01 18.87 29.81
C SER A 146 3.45 18.34 31.16
N ASP A 147 4.76 18.30 31.38
CA ASP A 147 5.36 18.10 32.70
C ASP A 147 5.07 19.36 33.52
N ALA A 148 3.90 19.35 34.16
CA ALA A 148 3.45 20.38 35.07
C ALA A 148 3.67 19.89 36.52
N GLY A 149 4.88 20.12 37.03
CA GLY A 149 5.19 20.12 38.46
C GLY A 149 6.52 20.83 38.66
N GLY A 150 6.60 22.07 39.13
CA GLY A 150 5.86 22.65 40.24
C GLY A 150 6.89 23.02 41.33
N ARG A 151 7.28 24.30 41.34
CA ARG A 151 8.31 24.96 42.18
C ARG A 151 8.10 24.83 43.70
N ALA A 152 9.23 25.01 44.41
CA ALA A 152 9.48 25.83 45.64
C ALA A 152 10.29 25.00 46.66
N GLY A 153 11.44 25.41 47.22
CA GLY A 153 11.92 26.73 47.58
C GLY A 153 11.62 27.02 49.05
N ALA A 154 12.56 26.72 49.97
CA ALA A 154 12.73 27.40 51.27
C ALA A 154 13.94 26.84 52.07
N ALA A 155 14.95 27.70 52.28
CA ALA A 155 15.80 27.69 53.48
C ALA A 155 15.03 28.37 54.64
N PRO A 156 15.37 28.18 55.93
CA PRO A 156 16.56 28.76 56.62
C PRO A 156 17.24 27.71 57.54
N GLY A 157 18.44 27.86 58.11
CA GLY A 157 19.10 29.06 58.63
C GLY A 157 18.86 29.20 60.14
N ALA A 158 19.53 28.38 60.96
CA ALA A 158 19.93 28.64 62.35
C ALA A 158 21.01 27.62 62.75
#